data_AF-A3MXX3-F1
#
_entry.id   AF-A3MXX3-F1
#
_cell.length_a   1.000
_cell.length_b   1.000
_cell.length_c   1.000
_cell.angle_alpha   90.00
_cell.angle_beta   90.00
_cell.angle_gamma   90.00
#
_symmetry.space_group_name_H-M   'P 1'
#
loop_
_entity.id
_entity.type
_entity.pdbx_description
1 polymer ?
#
loop_
_entity_poly.entity_id
_entity_poly.type
_entity_poly.pdbx_seq_one_letter_code
_entity_poly.pdbx_strand_id
1 'polypeptide(L)'
;MFWRLFGAVAKQKEKDVKLPTVRGKPVYIGGVLLIGVAEKGEFDVKRKKLVSLEVKDANGQTYYLDTSNTRVKITREYVDLDVSALPKFFEIKVREVNKMIEELKKARGELDKSYHKLEEALLKGVIGMDVYNEQIKRLQERERRLRQACLDMEKSMASVNQSLSQLKAELEKKRERLEAKRILDKLDPEEAEELGKVLNTLGSINALSHLITSSIIQLRLIC
;
A
#
# COMPACT_ATOMS: atom_id res chain seq x y z
N MET A 1 1.89 25.08 66.18
CA MET A 1 0.60 25.59 65.66
C MET A 1 0.80 26.09 64.23
N PHE A 2 -0.08 25.66 63.32
CA PHE A 2 -0.58 26.32 62.08
C PHE A 2 0.45 26.88 61.07
N TRP A 3 0.53 26.34 59.83
CA TRP A 3 -0.26 26.74 58.63
C TRP A 3 -0.13 28.24 58.30
N ARG A 4 0.10 28.76 57.09
CA ARG A 4 0.03 28.35 55.67
C ARG A 4 0.72 29.49 54.89
N LEU A 5 1.58 29.25 53.89
CA LEU A 5 1.22 29.13 52.46
C LEU A 5 0.21 30.17 51.94
N PHE A 6 0.67 31.10 51.08
CA PHE A 6 0.19 31.38 49.72
C PHE A 6 0.45 32.85 49.34
N GLY A 7 1.14 33.04 48.22
CA GLY A 7 1.38 34.37 47.65
C GLY A 7 2.30 34.44 46.43
N ALA A 8 2.63 33.31 45.79
CA ALA A 8 3.25 33.31 44.48
C ALA A 8 2.51 32.30 43.61
N VAL A 9 1.33 32.69 43.11
CA VAL A 9 0.70 32.02 41.97
C VAL A 9 1.55 32.38 40.76
N ALA A 10 2.68 31.69 40.63
CA ALA A 10 3.43 31.61 39.41
C ALA A 10 2.50 30.98 38.37
N LYS A 11 2.10 31.78 37.39
CA LYS A 11 1.57 31.34 36.11
C LYS A 11 2.51 30.28 35.53
N GLN A 12 2.24 29.02 35.82
CA GLN A 12 2.85 27.89 35.14
C GLN A 12 2.26 27.89 33.73
N LYS A 13 2.97 28.55 32.81
CA LYS A 13 2.75 28.44 31.36
C LYS A 13 2.58 26.97 31.03
N GLU A 14 1.43 26.62 30.45
CA GLU A 14 1.22 25.37 29.74
C GLU A 14 2.44 25.15 28.83
N LYS A 15 3.23 24.11 29.13
CA LYS A 15 4.25 23.64 28.20
C LYS A 15 3.50 23.06 27.01
N ASP A 16 3.44 23.82 25.91
CA ASP A 16 3.08 23.31 24.59
C ASP A 16 3.82 21.99 24.36
N VAL A 17 3.05 20.89 24.40
CA VAL A 17 3.57 19.55 24.17
C VAL A 17 3.93 19.47 22.69
N LYS A 18 5.22 19.61 22.37
CA LYS A 18 5.73 19.44 21.00
C LYS A 18 5.35 18.04 20.50
N LEU A 19 4.42 17.98 19.55
CA LEU A 19 4.06 16.74 18.86
C LEU A 19 5.29 16.21 18.09
N PRO A 20 5.46 14.88 18.01
CA PRO A 20 6.56 14.30 17.26
C PRO A 20 6.43 14.63 15.76
N THR A 21 7.50 15.17 15.16
CA THR A 21 7.54 15.43 13.72
C THR A 21 7.64 14.11 12.96
N VAL A 22 6.73 13.85 12.03
CA VAL A 22 6.77 12.65 11.16
C VAL A 22 7.24 12.96 9.74
N ARG A 23 7.12 14.22 9.30
CA ARG A 23 7.44 14.64 7.93
C ARG A 23 8.89 14.33 7.54
N GLY A 24 9.07 13.80 6.32
CA GLY A 24 10.36 13.46 5.73
C GLY A 24 10.94 12.12 6.20
N LYS A 25 10.25 11.38 7.07
CA LYS A 25 10.75 10.11 7.59
C LYS A 25 10.30 8.93 6.74
N PRO A 26 11.18 7.96 6.43
CA PRO A 26 10.76 6.69 5.87
C PRO A 26 9.77 5.98 6.81
N VAL A 27 8.77 5.34 6.21
CA VAL A 27 7.69 4.64 6.91
C VAL A 27 7.84 3.16 6.66
N TYR A 28 7.88 2.38 7.74
CA TYR A 28 7.96 0.93 7.72
C TYR A 28 6.70 0.31 8.31
N ILE A 29 6.41 -0.93 7.91
CA ILE A 29 5.49 -1.82 8.62
C ILE A 29 6.30 -2.96 9.22
N GLY A 30 6.18 -3.15 10.53
CA GLY A 30 6.84 -4.21 11.29
C GLY A 30 8.37 -4.13 11.25
N GLY A 31 8.94 -2.95 10.99
CA GLY A 31 10.38 -2.71 10.87
C GLY A 31 11.03 -3.25 9.60
N VAL A 32 10.25 -3.78 8.65
CA VAL A 32 10.78 -4.53 7.49
C VAL A 32 10.29 -3.95 6.18
N LEU A 33 8.98 -3.76 6.04
CA LEU A 33 8.38 -3.33 4.79
C LEU A 33 8.42 -1.81 4.67
N LEU A 34 9.32 -1.27 3.84
CA LEU A 34 9.31 0.15 3.49
C LEU A 34 8.10 0.45 2.60
N ILE A 35 7.23 1.34 3.04
CA ILE A 35 6.01 1.71 2.30
C ILE A 35 6.08 3.10 1.67
N GLY A 36 7.03 3.94 2.08
CA GLY A 36 7.26 5.26 1.50
C GLY A 36 7.86 6.25 2.50
N VAL A 37 7.69 7.54 2.21
CA VAL A 37 8.13 8.66 3.04
C VAL A 37 6.92 9.43 3.55
N ALA A 38 6.88 9.70 4.85
CA ALA A 38 5.80 10.46 5.48
C ALA A 38 5.83 11.92 5.02
N GLU A 39 4.73 12.43 4.45
CA GLU A 39 4.58 13.84 4.07
C GLU A 39 3.90 14.65 5.18
N LYS A 40 2.87 14.08 5.81
CA LYS A 40 2.07 14.72 6.86
C LYS A 40 1.55 13.69 7.84
N GLY A 41 1.37 14.08 9.10
CA GLY A 41 0.71 13.25 10.11
C GLY A 41 -0.32 14.04 10.88
N GLU A 42 -1.46 13.42 11.15
CA GLU A 42 -2.53 13.99 11.95
C GLU A 42 -2.56 13.32 13.31
N PHE A 43 -2.53 14.13 14.37
CA PHE A 43 -2.47 13.67 15.75
C PHE A 43 -3.76 14.02 16.48
N ASP A 44 -4.29 13.04 17.22
CA ASP A 44 -5.21 13.33 18.31
C ASP A 44 -4.40 13.91 19.46
N VAL A 45 -4.51 15.22 19.66
CA VAL A 45 -3.76 15.99 20.67
C VAL A 45 -4.08 15.52 22.08
N LYS A 46 -5.33 15.08 22.34
CA LYS A 46 -5.75 14.61 23.67
C LYS A 46 -5.10 13.27 24.01
N ARG A 47 -5.04 12.36 23.03
CA ARG A 47 -4.46 11.02 23.20
C ARG A 47 -2.98 10.94 22.85
N LYS A 48 -2.39 12.02 22.32
CA LYS A 48 -1.03 12.08 21.75
C LYS A 48 -0.77 10.93 20.77
N LYS A 49 -1.79 10.55 20.00
CA LYS A 49 -1.77 9.39 19.10
C LYS A 49 -1.82 9.86 17.65
N LEU A 50 -1.00 9.27 16.80
CA LEU A 50 -1.11 9.45 15.35
C LEU A 50 -2.39 8.75 14.86
N VAL A 51 -3.27 9.49 14.20
CA VAL A 51 -4.58 9.03 13.72
C VAL A 51 -4.53 8.77 12.22
N SER A 52 -3.81 9.60 11.48
CA SER A 52 -3.65 9.47 10.04
C SER A 52 -2.22 9.82 9.64
N LEU A 53 -1.69 9.13 8.64
CA LEU A 53 -0.38 9.36 8.06
C LEU A 53 -0.49 9.45 6.55
N GLU A 54 -0.06 10.57 5.99
CA GLU A 54 0.10 10.76 4.56
C GLU A 54 1.48 10.25 4.13
N VAL A 55 1.51 9.29 3.21
CA VAL A 55 2.73 8.61 2.76
C VAL A 55 2.86 8.76 1.25
N LYS A 56 4.05 9.15 0.81
CA LYS A 56 4.45 9.15 -0.60
C LYS A 56 5.29 7.92 -0.91
N ASP A 57 4.85 7.10 -1.86
CA ASP A 57 5.59 5.92 -2.28
C ASP A 57 6.75 6.25 -3.24
N ALA A 58 7.49 5.21 -3.63
CA ALA A 58 8.58 5.29 -4.60
C ALA A 58 8.13 5.73 -6.01
N ASN A 59 6.85 5.57 -6.34
CA ASN A 59 6.27 6.00 -7.61
C ASN A 59 5.81 7.47 -7.57
N GLY A 60 5.97 8.13 -6.41
CA GLY A 60 5.57 9.51 -6.19
C GLY A 60 4.07 9.69 -5.94
N GLN A 61 3.30 8.61 -5.78
CA GLN A 61 1.89 8.69 -5.41
C GLN A 61 1.77 8.87 -3.90
N THR A 62 0.87 9.78 -3.49
CA THR A 62 0.57 10.03 -2.09
C THR A 62 -0.75 9.36 -1.69
N TYR A 63 -0.76 8.68 -0.54
CA TYR A 63 -1.96 8.06 0.02
C TYR A 63 -2.01 8.21 1.54
N TYR A 64 -3.22 8.06 2.11
CA TYR A 64 -3.47 8.17 3.54
C TYR A 64 -3.60 6.81 4.19
N LEU A 65 -2.89 6.61 5.30
CA LEU A 65 -3.01 5.46 6.18
C LEU A 65 -3.70 5.87 7.48
N ASP A 66 -4.86 5.27 7.74
CA ASP A 66 -5.53 5.42 9.03
C ASP A 66 -4.83 4.56 10.10
N THR A 67 -4.13 5.24 11.01
CA THR A 67 -3.39 4.65 12.13
C THR A 67 -4.18 4.65 13.44
N SER A 68 -5.49 4.94 13.42
CA SER A 68 -6.35 5.03 14.61
C SER A 68 -6.35 3.77 15.46
N ASN A 69 -6.20 2.59 14.84
CA ASN A 69 -6.19 1.28 15.51
C ASN A 69 -4.83 0.59 15.44
N THR A 70 -3.80 1.27 14.95
CA THR A 70 -2.46 0.72 14.78
C THR A 70 -1.55 1.28 15.87
N ARG A 71 -0.64 0.45 16.39
CA ARG A 71 0.48 0.96 17.22
C ARG A 71 1.52 1.60 16.29
N VAL A 72 1.99 2.79 16.65
CA VAL A 72 2.94 3.55 15.84
C VAL A 72 4.14 3.90 16.70
N LYS A 73 5.34 3.54 16.25
CA LYS A 73 6.61 3.91 16.85
C LYS A 73 7.27 4.98 15.99
N ILE A 74 7.36 6.20 16.52
CA ILE A 74 8.00 7.32 15.84
C ILE A 74 9.40 7.50 16.43
N THR A 75 10.44 7.22 15.64
CA THR A 75 11.83 7.46 16.03
C THR A 75 12.35 8.75 15.39
N ARG A 76 13.62 9.12 15.62
CA ARG A 76 14.24 10.26 14.92
C ARG A 76 14.43 9.98 13.43
N GLU A 77 14.64 8.72 13.07
CA GLU A 77 15.06 8.31 11.73
C GLU A 77 13.89 7.78 10.89
N TYR A 78 12.88 7.16 11.50
CA TYR A 78 11.78 6.51 10.78
C TYR A 78 10.46 6.52 11.57
N VAL A 79 9.38 6.17 10.89
CA VAL A 79 8.10 5.82 11.48
C VAL A 79 7.86 4.34 11.24
N ASP A 80 7.58 3.58 12.29
CA ASP A 80 7.28 2.15 12.19
C ASP A 80 5.85 1.89 12.64
N LEU A 81 5.07 1.36 11.72
CA LEU A 81 3.70 0.92 11.95
C LEU A 81 3.73 -0.54 12.36
N ASP A 82 2.94 -0.87 13.37
CA ASP A 82 2.74 -2.28 13.72
C ASP A 82 2.18 -3.07 12.53
N VAL A 83 2.43 -4.38 12.52
CA VAL A 83 2.00 -5.30 11.46
C VAL A 83 0.48 -5.27 11.25
N SER A 84 -0.30 -4.83 12.24
CA SER A 84 -1.73 -4.53 12.07
C SER A 84 -2.07 -3.45 11.03
N ALA A 85 -1.13 -2.63 10.57
CA ALA A 85 -1.32 -1.69 9.46
C ALA A 85 -1.31 -2.38 8.09
N LEU A 86 -0.80 -3.61 8.01
CA LEU A 86 -0.57 -4.32 6.77
C LEU A 86 -1.86 -4.44 5.92
N PRO A 87 -3.02 -4.86 6.47
CA PRO A 87 -4.24 -4.99 5.68
C PRO A 87 -4.67 -3.66 5.03
N LYS A 88 -4.62 -2.55 5.77
CA LYS A 88 -4.99 -1.22 5.25
C LYS A 88 -4.06 -0.74 4.14
N PHE A 89 -2.75 -0.91 4.33
CA PHE A 89 -1.77 -0.58 3.29
C PHE A 89 -2.05 -1.39 2.01
N PHE A 90 -2.35 -2.68 2.15
CA PHE A 90 -2.68 -3.51 1.00
C PHE A 90 -4.01 -3.18 0.34
N GLU A 91 -5.06 -2.81 1.09
CA GLU A 91 -6.32 -2.34 0.51
C GLU A 91 -6.11 -1.15 -0.42
N ILE A 92 -5.23 -0.23 -0.05
CA ILE A 92 -4.85 0.92 -0.88
C ILE A 92 -4.18 0.44 -2.17
N LYS A 93 -3.17 -0.43 -2.07
CA LYS A 93 -2.46 -0.95 -3.23
C LYS A 93 -3.33 -1.81 -4.15
N VAL A 94 -4.23 -2.62 -3.62
CA VAL A 94 -5.21 -3.38 -4.41
C VAL A 94 -6.18 -2.45 -5.14
N ARG A 95 -6.62 -1.37 -4.49
CA ARG A 95 -7.49 -0.37 -5.14
C ARG A 95 -6.78 0.34 -6.29
N GLU A 96 -5.52 0.72 -6.10
CA GLU A 96 -4.68 1.31 -7.16
C GLU A 96 -4.54 0.34 -8.34
N VAL A 97 -4.21 -0.92 -8.08
CA VAL A 97 -4.11 -1.98 -9.08
C VAL A 97 -5.45 -2.14 -9.82
N ASN A 98 -6.57 -2.28 -9.13
CA ASN A 98 -7.88 -2.44 -9.78
C ASN A 98 -8.23 -1.25 -10.66
N LYS A 99 -7.92 -0.02 -10.23
CA LYS A 99 -8.14 1.18 -11.03
C LYS A 99 -7.32 1.13 -12.33
N MET A 100 -6.04 0.77 -12.24
CA MET A 100 -5.18 0.64 -13.41
C MET A 100 -5.65 -0.48 -14.36
N ILE A 101 -6.10 -1.62 -13.83
CA ILE A 101 -6.70 -2.70 -14.65
C ILE A 101 -7.90 -2.18 -15.44
N GLU A 102 -8.80 -1.44 -14.80
CA GLU A 102 -9.99 -0.90 -15.46
C GLU A 102 -9.64 0.17 -16.52
N GLU A 103 -8.62 0.99 -16.28
CA GLU A 103 -8.10 1.93 -17.27
C GLU A 103 -7.50 1.20 -18.49
N LEU A 104 -6.74 0.13 -18.27
CA LEU A 104 -6.19 -0.70 -19.35
C LEU A 104 -7.29 -1.40 -20.15
N LYS A 105 -8.32 -1.95 -19.48
CA LYS A 105 -9.49 -2.55 -20.17
C LYS A 105 -10.20 -1.55 -21.08
N LYS A 106 -10.41 -0.32 -20.59
CA LYS A 106 -11.04 0.75 -21.38
C LYS A 106 -10.18 1.10 -22.59
N ALA A 107 -8.88 1.31 -22.39
CA ALA A 107 -7.96 1.62 -23.47
C ALA A 107 -7.90 0.50 -24.54
N ARG A 108 -7.91 -0.77 -24.11
CA ARG A 108 -7.99 -1.92 -25.01
C ARG A 108 -9.29 -1.91 -25.83
N GLY A 109 -10.44 -1.73 -25.17
CA GLY A 109 -11.73 -1.67 -25.83
C GLY A 109 -11.87 -0.50 -26.81
N GLU A 110 -11.25 0.66 -26.53
CA GLU A 110 -11.19 1.79 -27.45
C GLU A 110 -10.30 1.50 -28.67
N LEU A 111 -9.19 0.78 -28.48
CA LEU A 111 -8.32 0.30 -29.54
C LEU A 111 -9.07 -0.65 -30.48
N ASP A 112 -9.74 -1.67 -29.93
CA ASP A 112 -10.50 -2.65 -30.72
C ASP A 112 -11.63 -1.97 -31.51
N LYS A 113 -12.35 -1.03 -30.90
CA LYS A 113 -13.36 -0.22 -31.60
C LYS A 113 -12.76 0.63 -32.72
N SER A 114 -11.55 1.16 -32.51
CA SER A 114 -10.87 1.99 -33.52
C SER A 114 -10.41 1.15 -34.71
N TYR A 115 -9.89 -0.06 -34.46
CA TYR A 115 -9.58 -1.02 -35.52
C TYR A 115 -10.83 -1.38 -36.33
N HIS A 116 -11.92 -1.75 -35.65
CA HIS A 116 -13.16 -2.13 -36.34
C HIS A 116 -13.73 -1.00 -37.21
N LYS A 117 -13.75 0.24 -36.71
CA LYS A 117 -14.17 1.41 -37.49
C LYS A 117 -13.28 1.67 -38.70
N LEU A 118 -11.97 1.46 -38.55
CA LEU A 118 -11.01 1.66 -39.63
C LEU A 118 -11.21 0.61 -40.74
N GLU A 119 -11.39 -0.65 -40.36
CA GLU A 119 -11.72 -1.75 -41.29
C GLU A 119 -13.06 -1.52 -41.99
N GLU A 120 -14.11 -1.14 -41.25
CA GLU A 120 -15.43 -0.87 -41.83
C GLU A 120 -15.40 0.32 -42.80
N ALA A 121 -14.65 1.38 -42.47
CA ALA A 121 -14.48 2.53 -43.36
C ALA A 121 -13.75 2.15 -44.66
N LEU A 122 -12.75 1.26 -44.59
CA LEU A 122 -12.05 0.75 -45.77
C LEU A 122 -13.00 -0.12 -46.62
N LEU A 123 -13.73 -1.05 -46.00
CA LEU A 123 -14.66 -1.96 -46.69
C LEU A 123 -15.81 -1.20 -47.37
N LYS A 124 -16.31 -0.14 -46.76
CA LYS A 124 -17.35 0.74 -47.34
C LYS A 124 -16.78 1.71 -48.38
N GLY A 125 -15.46 1.73 -48.61
CA GLY A 125 -14.79 2.64 -49.53
C GLY A 125 -14.79 4.10 -49.09
N VAL A 126 -15.08 4.38 -47.81
CA VAL A 126 -15.09 5.73 -47.22
C VAL A 126 -13.67 6.29 -47.13
N ILE A 127 -12.68 5.41 -47.00
CA ILE A 127 -11.26 5.77 -46.98
C ILE A 127 -10.48 4.96 -48.02
N GLY A 128 -9.42 5.55 -48.56
CA GLY A 128 -8.45 4.85 -49.42
C GLY A 128 -7.41 4.07 -48.62
N MET A 129 -6.71 3.17 -49.31
CA MET A 129 -5.71 2.27 -48.71
C MET A 129 -4.53 3.03 -48.06
N ASP A 130 -4.15 4.19 -48.60
CA ASP A 130 -3.06 5.01 -48.05
C ASP A 130 -3.41 5.57 -46.67
N VAL A 131 -4.64 6.06 -46.51
CA VAL A 131 -5.18 6.56 -45.23
C VAL A 131 -5.30 5.41 -44.24
N TYR A 132 -5.77 4.25 -44.68
CA TYR A 132 -5.82 3.04 -43.85
C TYR A 132 -4.43 2.67 -43.32
N ASN A 133 -3.42 2.61 -44.19
CA ASN A 133 -2.05 2.26 -43.83
C ASN A 133 -1.40 3.26 -42.85
N GLU A 134 -1.76 4.54 -42.93
CA GLU A 134 -1.27 5.53 -41.96
C GLU A 134 -1.96 5.37 -40.59
N GLN A 135 -3.29 5.20 -40.59
CA GLN A 135 -4.05 5.06 -39.35
C GLN A 135 -3.72 3.76 -38.62
N ILE A 136 -3.51 2.66 -39.35
CA ILE A 136 -3.15 1.38 -38.73
C ILE A 136 -1.78 1.45 -38.03
N LYS A 137 -0.80 2.15 -38.61
CA LYS A 137 0.50 2.41 -37.95
C LYS A 137 0.32 3.17 -36.63
N ARG A 138 -0.57 4.17 -36.60
CA ARG A 138 -0.88 4.94 -35.39
C ARG A 138 -1.56 4.06 -34.33
N LEU A 139 -2.45 3.16 -34.73
CA LEU A 139 -3.10 2.21 -33.82
C LEU A 139 -2.10 1.19 -33.27
N GLN A 140 -1.20 0.66 -34.10
CA GLN A 140 -0.13 -0.24 -33.66
C GLN A 140 0.82 0.42 -32.65
N GLU A 141 1.15 1.70 -32.83
CA GLU A 141 1.96 2.45 -31.87
C GLU A 141 1.24 2.64 -30.53
N ARG A 142 -0.08 2.89 -30.56
CA ARG A 142 -0.92 2.94 -29.34
C ARG A 142 -0.98 1.58 -28.65
N GLU A 143 -1.14 0.50 -29.41
CA GLU A 143 -1.14 -0.86 -28.88
C GLU A 143 0.20 -1.21 -28.23
N ARG A 144 1.32 -0.82 -28.85
CA ARG A 144 2.66 -0.99 -28.26
C ARG A 144 2.79 -0.27 -26.91
N ARG A 145 2.28 0.95 -26.80
CA ARG A 145 2.27 1.70 -25.53
C ARG A 145 1.39 1.03 -24.47
N LEU A 146 0.23 0.51 -24.88
CA LEU A 146 -0.65 -0.23 -23.98
C LEU A 146 0.03 -1.50 -23.43
N ARG A 147 0.69 -2.27 -24.31
CA ARG A 147 1.46 -3.45 -23.89
C ARG A 147 2.61 -3.10 -22.96
N GLN A 148 3.30 -1.99 -23.19
CA GLN A 148 4.34 -1.53 -22.28
C GLN A 148 3.77 -1.20 -20.89
N ALA A 149 2.65 -0.47 -20.84
CA ALA A 149 1.96 -0.15 -19.58
C ALA A 149 1.52 -1.43 -18.83
N CYS A 150 1.02 -2.43 -19.56
CA CYS A 150 0.75 -3.75 -19.01
C CYS A 150 1.98 -4.40 -18.37
N LEU A 151 3.11 -4.46 -19.09
CA LEU A 151 4.33 -5.10 -18.60
C LEU A 151 4.86 -4.41 -17.34
N ASP A 152 4.82 -3.08 -17.31
CA ASP A 152 5.29 -2.32 -16.15
C ASP A 152 4.38 -2.54 -14.93
N MET A 153 3.07 -2.69 -15.16
CA MET A 153 2.13 -3.05 -14.11
C MET A 153 2.32 -4.48 -13.60
N GLU A 154 2.54 -5.46 -14.49
CA GLU A 154 2.84 -6.84 -14.11
C GLU A 154 4.10 -6.91 -13.24
N LYS A 155 5.16 -6.17 -13.60
CA LYS A 155 6.38 -6.08 -12.79
C LYS A 155 6.12 -5.47 -11.41
N SER A 156 5.33 -4.40 -11.34
CA SER A 156 4.96 -3.78 -10.07
C SER A 156 4.22 -4.77 -9.16
N MET A 157 3.25 -5.50 -9.71
CA MET A 157 2.49 -6.51 -8.96
C MET A 157 3.35 -7.71 -8.53
N ALA A 158 4.27 -8.15 -9.39
CA ALA A 158 5.22 -9.20 -9.07
C ALA A 158 6.15 -8.79 -7.92
N SER A 159 6.62 -7.53 -7.91
CA SER A 159 7.42 -6.97 -6.81
C SER A 159 6.65 -6.95 -5.49
N VAL A 160 5.37 -6.54 -5.51
CA VAL A 160 4.51 -6.58 -4.31
C VAL A 160 4.32 -8.02 -3.81
N ASN A 161 4.12 -8.99 -4.72
CA ASN A 161 4.00 -10.40 -4.36
C ASN A 161 5.29 -10.96 -3.74
N GLN A 162 6.46 -10.50 -4.22
CA GLN A 162 7.75 -10.87 -3.65
C GLN A 162 7.90 -10.30 -2.23
N SER A 163 7.57 -9.03 -2.00
CA SER A 163 7.60 -8.43 -0.66
C SER A 163 6.64 -9.13 0.32
N LEU A 164 5.46 -9.53 -0.16
CA LEU A 164 4.52 -10.34 0.63
C LEU A 164 5.09 -11.71 0.98
N SER A 165 5.77 -12.36 0.04
CA SER A 165 6.39 -13.67 0.25
C SER A 165 7.53 -13.59 1.27
N GLN A 166 8.33 -12.52 1.23
CA GLN A 166 9.38 -12.26 2.23
C GLN A 166 8.79 -12.04 3.61
N LEU A 167 7.77 -11.17 3.73
CA LEU A 167 7.10 -10.92 5.00
C LEU A 167 6.44 -12.19 5.56
N LYS A 168 5.82 -12.99 4.69
CA LYS A 168 5.25 -14.30 5.06
C LYS A 168 6.32 -15.20 5.67
N ALA A 169 7.47 -15.33 5.02
CA ALA A 169 8.56 -16.18 5.50
C ALA A 169 9.12 -15.70 6.86
N GLU A 170 9.20 -14.39 7.10
CA GLU A 170 9.63 -13.85 8.40
C GLU A 170 8.59 -14.09 9.50
N LEU A 171 7.31 -13.93 9.18
CA LEU A 171 6.22 -14.21 10.11
C LEU A 171 6.08 -15.71 10.41
N GLU A 172 6.32 -16.60 9.44
CA GLU A 172 6.37 -18.04 9.64
C GLU A 172 7.51 -18.43 10.59
N LYS A 173 8.73 -17.88 10.41
CA LYS A 173 9.83 -18.08 11.36
C LYS A 173 9.49 -17.60 12.76
N LYS A 174 8.78 -16.47 12.88
CA LYS A 174 8.35 -15.95 14.18
C LYS A 174 7.28 -16.84 14.82
N ARG A 175 6.31 -17.30 14.02
CA ARG A 175 5.30 -18.27 14.42
C ARG A 175 5.94 -19.55 14.95
N GLU A 176 6.88 -20.15 14.22
CA GLU A 176 7.56 -21.38 14.63
C GLU A 176 8.28 -21.24 15.98
N ARG A 177 8.95 -20.10 16.21
CA ARG A 177 9.62 -19.81 17.49
C ARG A 177 8.63 -19.72 18.65
N LEU A 178 7.51 -19.04 18.44
CA LEU A 178 6.46 -18.88 19.46
C LEU A 178 5.71 -20.20 19.69
N GLU A 179 5.41 -20.97 18.64
CA GLU A 179 4.80 -22.30 18.74
C GLU A 179 5.73 -23.28 19.48
N ALA A 180 7.03 -23.25 19.23
CA ALA A 180 7.99 -24.06 19.97
C ALA A 180 7.99 -23.72 21.47
N LYS A 181 7.94 -22.43 21.84
CA LYS A 181 7.80 -22.00 23.24
C LYS A 181 6.47 -22.46 23.86
N ARG A 182 5.38 -22.39 23.08
CA ARG A 182 4.06 -22.86 23.49
C ARG A 182 4.04 -24.35 23.79
N ILE A 183 4.67 -25.17 22.94
CA ILE A 183 4.76 -26.62 23.14
C ILE A 183 5.60 -26.97 24.38
N LEU A 184 6.57 -26.13 24.72
CA LEU A 184 7.42 -26.30 25.91
C LEU A 184 6.81 -25.70 27.19
N ASP A 185 5.55 -25.23 27.15
CA ASP A 185 4.87 -24.53 28.26
C ASP A 185 5.66 -23.32 28.81
N LYS A 186 6.48 -22.69 27.95
CA LYS A 186 7.31 -21.50 28.27
C LYS A 186 6.80 -20.23 27.60
N LEU A 187 5.53 -20.23 27.18
CA LEU A 187 4.95 -19.10 26.46
C LEU A 187 4.27 -18.15 27.45
N ASP A 188 4.76 -16.91 27.48
CA ASP A 188 4.18 -15.88 28.34
C ASP A 188 2.86 -15.33 27.74
N PRO A 189 1.98 -14.71 28.57
CA PRO A 189 0.71 -14.17 28.08
C PRO A 189 0.87 -13.12 26.97
N GLU A 190 1.91 -12.29 27.03
CA GLU A 190 2.24 -11.31 25.99
C GLU A 190 2.66 -11.99 24.68
N GLU A 191 3.44 -13.07 24.77
CA GLU A 191 3.88 -13.87 23.61
C GLU A 191 2.72 -14.66 22.99
N ALA A 192 1.74 -15.07 23.79
CA ALA A 192 0.51 -15.69 23.32
C ALA A 192 -0.36 -14.71 22.51
N GLU A 193 -0.49 -13.45 22.96
CA GLU A 193 -1.16 -12.40 22.21
C GLU A 193 -0.41 -12.12 20.88
N GLU A 194 0.92 -12.11 20.92
CA GLU A 194 1.76 -11.92 19.74
C GLU A 194 1.60 -13.06 18.73
N LEU A 195 1.54 -14.32 19.17
CA LEU A 195 1.27 -15.47 18.31
C LEU A 195 -0.09 -15.35 17.61
N GLY A 196 -1.13 -14.91 18.33
CA GLY A 196 -2.45 -14.65 17.74
C GLY A 196 -2.40 -13.59 16.64
N LYS A 197 -1.65 -12.50 16.85
CA LYS A 197 -1.45 -11.45 15.83
C LYS A 197 -0.71 -11.97 14.60
N VAL A 198 0.33 -12.79 14.80
CA VAL A 198 1.10 -13.40 13.71
C VAL A 198 0.20 -14.31 12.86
N LEU A 199 -0.62 -15.16 13.48
CA LEU A 199 -1.55 -16.05 12.77
C LEU A 199 -2.58 -15.28 11.94
N ASN A 200 -3.19 -14.24 12.51
CA ASN A 200 -4.15 -13.39 11.79
C ASN A 200 -3.48 -12.67 10.60
N THR A 201 -2.25 -12.22 10.76
CA THR A 201 -1.49 -11.57 9.70
C THR A 201 -1.16 -12.57 8.57
N LEU A 202 -0.72 -13.78 8.91
CA LEU A 202 -0.45 -14.83 7.92
C LEU A 202 -1.71 -15.18 7.11
N GLY A 203 -2.88 -15.27 7.76
CA GLY A 203 -4.16 -15.45 7.08
C GLY A 203 -4.46 -14.31 6.10
N SER A 204 -4.25 -13.07 6.52
CA SER A 204 -4.44 -11.87 5.67
C SER A 204 -3.48 -11.88 4.47
N ILE A 205 -2.21 -12.20 4.69
CA ILE A 205 -1.20 -12.29 3.61
C ILE A 205 -1.59 -13.36 2.58
N ASN A 206 -2.04 -14.54 3.01
CA ASN A 206 -2.46 -15.58 2.07
C ASN A 206 -3.63 -15.12 1.18
N ALA A 207 -4.66 -14.51 1.78
CA ALA A 207 -5.78 -13.95 1.02
C ALA A 207 -5.31 -12.90 0.00
N LEU A 208 -4.38 -12.03 0.40
CA LEU A 208 -3.79 -11.01 -0.46
C LEU A 208 -2.95 -11.58 -1.61
N SER A 209 -2.13 -12.59 -1.35
CA SER A 209 -1.36 -13.28 -2.38
C SER A 209 -2.27 -13.89 -3.45
N HIS A 210 -3.43 -14.46 -3.05
CA HIS A 210 -4.43 -14.95 -4.00
C HIS A 210 -5.04 -13.83 -4.85
N LEU A 211 -5.37 -12.68 -4.25
CA LEU A 211 -5.90 -11.52 -4.98
C LEU A 211 -4.90 -10.95 -5.99
N ILE A 212 -3.63 -10.82 -5.61
CA ILE A 212 -2.58 -10.34 -6.52
C ILE A 212 -2.40 -11.32 -7.69
N THR A 213 -2.34 -12.62 -7.40
CA THR A 213 -2.23 -13.65 -8.44
C THR A 213 -3.41 -13.58 -9.42
N SER A 214 -4.64 -13.46 -8.91
CA SER A 214 -5.84 -13.29 -9.74
C SER A 214 -5.76 -12.04 -10.61
N SER A 215 -5.30 -10.93 -10.04
CA SER A 215 -5.16 -9.65 -10.74
C SER A 215 -4.07 -9.71 -11.84
N ILE A 216 -2.96 -10.43 -11.62
CA ILE A 216 -1.92 -10.68 -12.64
C ILE A 216 -2.52 -11.47 -13.81
N ILE A 217 -3.32 -12.50 -13.52
CA ILE A 217 -4.01 -13.28 -14.56
C ILE A 217 -4.96 -12.38 -15.36
N GLN A 218 -5.76 -11.55 -14.69
CA GLN A 218 -6.64 -10.60 -15.37
C GLN A 218 -5.86 -9.65 -16.27
N LEU A 219 -4.71 -9.15 -15.80
CA LEU A 219 -3.87 -8.26 -16.59
C LEU A 219 -3.37 -8.96 -17.86
N ARG A 220 -2.90 -10.20 -17.76
CA ARG A 220 -2.47 -10.99 -18.93
C ARG A 220 -3.57 -11.24 -19.95
N LEU A 221 -4.84 -11.25 -19.53
CA LEU A 221 -5.98 -11.38 -20.45
C LEU A 221 -6.29 -10.07 -21.20
N ILE A 222 -5.78 -8.92 -20.75
CA ILE A 222 -6.06 -7.60 -21.35
C ILE A 222 -5.08 -7.23 -22.47
N CYS A 223 -3.84 -7.74 -22.45
CA CYS A 223 -2.69 -7.09 -23.11
C CYS A 223 -2.33 -7.53 -24.56
#